data_AF-A0A1I7VSA2-F1
#
_entry.id   AF-A0A1I7VSA2-F1
#
_cell.length_a   1.000
_cell.length_b   1.000
_cell.length_c   1.000
_cell.angle_alpha   90.00
_cell.angle_beta   90.00
_cell.angle_gamma   90.00
#
_symmetry.space_group_name_H-M   'P 1'
#
loop_
_entity.id
_entity.type
_entity.pdbx_description
1 polymer ?
#
loop_
_entity_poly.entity_id
_entity_poly.type
_entity_poly.pdbx_seq_one_letter_code
_entity_poly.pdbx_strand_id
1 'polypeptide(L)'
;MCRINRQMHTELENGTIRMLNDTTSECQYRCLHMNGELNLKPSNWIKMKKNEAYYESCEFIETHCMKNKKTTFRYIHDQARRNSEVLRQLYDATTFYYHNKVGLNSRPNAFAIFSGTRISTLDENFFPDKSDSEYPDSCKNGVKRNETITYDFIDQSYASVIAEDWIGAFNWPNCKGYDQPPTDHFCNALVLRSTGKQPNQEENDFDNYFYKGECQEPYHKLMNFVSKFLNEYNGISKFAMIWLSLIAHDSPNGLYRTDKYFANFFRKHVKDLNNSFVFLMGDHGIRFGNIRSTRPGQMEDNNPLFTVALPKYLRSNEQLILNLKQNSRRHTSQFDFYATLYDIARYARKDNFQKWDEHDFRNEFGEIRGGIRAKSILRPISYDRTCEEMEIPEEYCICEQTWHKINIYGDDVTEAAQLLIASINDFLKQKNLTGTCEVLDFIEVISAESFEAKSLLDVVVRASPSNGKYEAQLLKKKDKFEIITKITRLDEYGNQGYCAPDEEVRSLCYCRQQLTTFVPH
;
A
#
# COMPACT_ATOMS: atom_id res chain seq x y z
N MET A 1 -10.41 -40.39 43.12
CA MET A 1 -10.56 -39.21 42.23
C MET A 1 -9.80 -38.05 42.85
N CYS A 2 -8.69 -37.61 42.24
CA CYS A 2 -8.01 -36.39 42.64
C CYS A 2 -8.78 -35.21 42.04
N ARG A 3 -9.44 -34.38 42.86
CA ARG A 3 -10.03 -33.11 42.42
C ARG A 3 -9.04 -31.99 42.74
N ILE A 4 -8.25 -31.59 41.74
CA ILE A 4 -7.41 -30.40 41.83
C ILE A 4 -8.27 -29.20 41.43
N ASN A 5 -8.89 -28.53 42.42
CA ASN A 5 -9.57 -27.25 42.20
C ASN A 5 -8.55 -26.11 42.39
N ARG A 6 -7.83 -25.75 41.33
CA ARG A 6 -7.03 -24.52 41.33
C ARG A 6 -7.97 -23.35 41.09
N GLN A 7 -8.12 -22.46 42.07
CA GLN A 7 -8.87 -21.21 41.89
C GLN A 7 -8.03 -20.23 41.06
N MET A 8 -8.60 -19.76 39.95
CA MET A 8 -7.99 -18.72 39.13
C MET A 8 -8.23 -17.35 39.78
N HIS A 9 -7.27 -16.44 39.63
CA HIS A 9 -7.38 -15.07 40.14
C HIS A 9 -7.38 -14.01 39.02
N THR A 10 -6.92 -14.42 37.85
CA THR A 10 -6.87 -13.59 36.64
C THR A 10 -7.33 -14.44 35.47
N GLU A 11 -7.87 -13.79 34.46
CA GLU A 11 -8.25 -14.42 33.20
C GLU A 11 -7.70 -13.60 32.03
N LEU A 12 -7.29 -14.31 30.99
CA LEU A 12 -6.96 -13.75 29.68
C LEU A 12 -8.03 -14.21 28.70
N GLU A 13 -8.80 -13.28 28.17
CA GLU A 13 -9.81 -13.55 27.15
C GLU A 13 -9.68 -12.54 26.02
N ASN A 14 -9.51 -13.03 24.79
CA ASN A 14 -9.36 -12.20 23.59
C ASN A 14 -8.33 -11.06 23.75
N GLY A 15 -7.26 -11.29 24.53
CA GLY A 15 -6.12 -10.36 24.66
C GLY A 15 -6.31 -9.33 25.74
N THR A 16 -7.41 -9.46 26.46
CA THR A 16 -7.71 -8.66 27.63
C THR A 16 -7.41 -9.49 28.85
N ILE A 17 -6.39 -9.08 29.62
CA ILE A 17 -6.10 -9.62 30.94
C ILE A 17 -6.88 -8.83 31.99
N ARG A 18 -7.60 -9.51 32.86
CA ARG A 18 -8.29 -8.88 34.00
C ARG A 18 -8.21 -9.73 35.26
N MET A 19 -8.45 -9.08 36.39
CA MET A 19 -8.57 -9.75 37.69
C MET A 19 -10.01 -10.20 37.89
N LEU A 20 -10.18 -11.44 38.38
CA LEU A 20 -11.51 -11.99 38.68
C LEU A 20 -12.11 -11.34 39.93
N ASN A 21 -13.43 -11.16 39.94
CA ASN A 21 -14.14 -10.37 40.96
C ASN A 21 -14.00 -10.95 42.37
N ASP A 22 -13.90 -12.28 42.49
CA ASP A 22 -13.73 -13.03 43.74
C ASP A 22 -12.28 -12.98 44.28
N THR A 23 -11.35 -12.35 43.56
CA THR A 23 -9.96 -12.21 44.01
C THR A 23 -9.84 -11.24 45.17
N THR A 24 -9.26 -11.72 46.28
CA THR A 24 -8.98 -10.92 47.49
C THR A 24 -7.50 -10.52 47.62
N SER A 25 -6.67 -10.88 46.65
CA SER A 25 -5.24 -10.58 46.57
C SER A 25 -4.98 -9.36 45.69
N GLU A 26 -3.85 -8.70 45.90
CA GLU A 26 -3.34 -7.69 44.98
C GLU A 26 -2.61 -8.38 43.83
N CYS A 27 -3.02 -8.13 42.59
CA CYS A 27 -2.43 -8.74 41.39
C CYS A 27 -1.64 -7.73 40.56
N GLN A 28 -0.64 -8.22 39.86
CA GLN A 28 0.12 -7.51 38.84
C GLN A 28 0.39 -8.45 37.65
N TYR A 29 0.63 -7.88 36.47
CA TYR A 29 1.02 -8.65 35.29
C TYR A 29 2.19 -8.01 34.54
N ARG A 30 2.82 -8.78 33.65
CA ARG A 30 3.82 -8.31 32.70
C ARG A 30 3.85 -9.20 31.45
N CYS A 31 4.31 -8.65 30.33
CA CYS A 31 4.59 -9.42 29.14
C CYS A 31 5.92 -10.16 29.24
N LEU A 32 5.96 -11.37 28.71
CA LEU A 32 7.16 -12.16 28.55
C LEU A 32 7.54 -12.20 27.06
N HIS A 33 8.71 -11.68 26.73
CA HIS A 33 9.24 -11.72 25.36
C HIS A 33 10.48 -12.58 25.30
N MET A 34 10.63 -13.34 24.21
CA MET A 34 11.87 -14.05 23.92
C MET A 34 12.96 -13.08 23.48
N ASN A 35 14.20 -13.35 23.87
CA ASN A 35 15.41 -12.62 23.45
C ASN A 35 16.50 -13.63 23.05
N GLY A 36 16.30 -14.25 21.89
CA GLY A 36 17.03 -15.45 21.49
C GLY A 36 16.44 -16.72 22.11
N GLU A 37 16.96 -17.88 21.73
CA GLU A 37 16.38 -19.19 22.10
C GLU A 37 16.43 -19.48 23.60
N LEU A 38 17.41 -18.93 24.31
CA LEU A 38 17.67 -19.25 25.72
C LEU A 38 17.45 -18.08 26.68
N ASN A 39 17.04 -16.89 26.20
CA ASN A 39 16.84 -15.74 27.09
C ASN A 39 15.42 -15.18 27.01
N LEU A 40 14.98 -14.67 28.15
CA LEU A 40 13.70 -13.99 28.33
C LEU A 40 13.95 -12.52 28.64
N LYS A 41 13.23 -11.63 27.96
CA LYS A 41 13.18 -10.20 28.24
C LYS A 41 11.78 -9.83 28.74
N PRO A 42 11.50 -9.92 30.05
CA PRO A 42 10.22 -9.54 30.60
C PRO A 42 10.03 -8.02 30.60
N SER A 43 8.79 -7.55 30.43
CA SER A 43 8.43 -6.15 30.64
C SER A 43 8.39 -5.79 32.13
N ASN A 44 8.22 -4.49 32.42
CA ASN A 44 7.93 -4.02 33.77
C ASN A 44 6.59 -4.56 34.27
N TRP A 45 6.46 -4.73 35.59
CA TRP A 45 5.22 -5.12 36.24
C TRP A 45 4.20 -3.98 36.26
N ILE A 46 2.96 -4.31 35.94
CA ILE A 46 1.81 -3.40 35.96
C ILE A 46 0.83 -3.90 37.02
N LYS A 47 0.47 -3.03 37.98
CA LYS A 47 -0.51 -3.35 39.01
C LYS A 47 -1.92 -3.39 38.42
N MET A 48 -2.68 -4.43 38.76
CA MET A 48 -4.06 -4.63 38.32
C MET A 48 -5.03 -4.06 39.35
N LYS A 49 -6.03 -3.33 38.90
CA LYS A 49 -7.15 -2.85 39.72
C LYS A 49 -8.38 -3.74 39.54
N LYS A 50 -9.23 -3.79 40.57
CA LYS A 50 -10.52 -4.50 40.51
C LYS A 50 -11.42 -3.86 39.45
N ASN A 51 -12.12 -4.69 38.68
CA ASN A 51 -13.02 -4.29 37.60
C ASN A 51 -12.35 -3.52 36.45
N GLU A 52 -11.02 -3.49 36.38
CA GLU A 52 -10.29 -2.99 35.22
C GLU A 52 -9.83 -4.14 34.33
N ALA A 53 -9.80 -3.86 33.03
CA ALA A 53 -9.39 -4.76 31.97
C ALA A 53 -8.20 -4.12 31.24
N TYR A 54 -7.15 -4.91 31.02
CA TYR A 54 -5.93 -4.45 30.37
C TYR A 54 -5.74 -5.22 29.07
N TYR A 55 -5.64 -4.51 27.96
CA TYR A 55 -5.38 -5.13 26.68
C TYR A 55 -3.87 -5.29 26.47
N GLU A 56 -3.42 -6.51 26.17
CA GLU A 56 -2.01 -6.84 25.96
C GLU A 56 -1.78 -7.62 24.66
N SER A 57 -0.73 -7.25 23.94
CA SER A 57 -0.39 -7.78 22.61
C SER A 57 0.66 -8.89 22.63
N CYS A 58 1.16 -9.31 23.79
CA CYS A 58 2.16 -10.36 23.90
C CYS A 58 1.53 -11.75 24.01
N GLU A 59 2.21 -12.76 23.47
CA GLU A 59 1.71 -14.15 23.48
C GLU A 59 1.71 -14.76 24.88
N PHE A 60 2.64 -14.36 25.74
CA PHE A 60 2.78 -14.89 27.09
C PHE A 60 2.71 -13.75 28.12
N ILE A 61 1.74 -13.82 29.03
CA ILE A 61 1.50 -12.84 30.09
C ILE A 61 1.70 -13.51 31.43
N GLU A 62 2.70 -13.06 32.18
CA GLU A 62 2.90 -13.51 33.55
C GLU A 62 2.04 -12.67 34.51
N THR A 63 1.29 -13.35 35.37
CA THR A 63 0.51 -12.74 36.45
C THR A 63 1.03 -13.20 37.80
N HIS A 64 1.02 -12.31 38.79
CA HIS A 64 1.41 -12.58 40.16
C HIS A 64 0.47 -11.87 41.12
N CYS A 65 -0.22 -12.64 41.97
CA CYS A 65 -1.08 -12.13 43.01
C CYS A 65 -0.55 -12.47 44.40
N MET A 66 -0.63 -11.51 45.31
CA MET A 66 -0.12 -11.61 46.67
C MET A 66 -1.15 -11.15 47.71
N LYS A 67 -1.12 -11.78 48.87
CA LYS A 67 -1.84 -11.35 50.08
C LYS A 67 -0.90 -11.43 51.27
N ASN A 68 -0.76 -10.34 52.03
CA ASN A 68 0.18 -10.24 53.16
C ASN A 68 1.61 -10.69 52.79
N LYS A 69 2.11 -10.23 51.65
CA LYS A 69 3.44 -10.58 51.08
C LYS A 69 3.64 -12.07 50.77
N LYS A 70 2.58 -12.89 50.81
CA LYS A 70 2.61 -14.30 50.39
C LYS A 70 1.97 -14.43 49.01
N THR A 71 2.64 -15.14 48.10
CA THR A 71 2.10 -15.49 46.79
C THR A 71 0.87 -16.37 46.96
N THR A 72 -0.28 -15.91 46.47
CA THR A 72 -1.51 -16.71 46.43
C THR A 72 -1.74 -17.30 45.04
N PHE A 73 -1.24 -16.63 44.00
CA PHE A 73 -1.40 -17.07 42.62
C PHE A 73 -0.25 -16.56 41.76
N ARG A 74 0.28 -17.43 40.92
CA ARG A 74 1.24 -17.07 39.86
C ARG A 74 0.97 -17.94 38.65
N TYR A 75 0.82 -17.34 37.49
CA TYR A 75 0.41 -18.05 36.29
C TYR A 75 0.90 -17.32 35.04
N ILE A 76 1.26 -18.09 34.02
CA ILE A 76 1.51 -17.56 32.69
C ILE A 76 0.27 -17.87 31.88
N HIS A 77 -0.43 -16.83 31.46
CA HIS A 77 -1.46 -16.96 30.43
C HIS A 77 -0.77 -16.97 29.09
N ASP A 78 -1.22 -17.84 28.20
CA ASP A 78 -0.77 -17.92 26.84
C ASP A 78 -1.91 -17.59 25.87
N GLN A 79 -1.53 -17.04 24.72
CA GLN A 79 -2.41 -16.81 23.59
C GLN A 79 -1.60 -16.93 22.31
N ALA A 80 -2.05 -17.79 21.40
CA ALA A 80 -1.53 -17.82 20.04
C ALA A 80 -2.18 -16.70 19.24
N ARG A 81 -1.40 -15.70 18.85
CA ARG A 81 -1.88 -14.48 18.19
C ARG A 81 -1.51 -14.53 16.71
N ARG A 82 -2.49 -14.26 15.82
CA ARG A 82 -2.17 -13.89 14.43
C ARG A 82 -2.01 -12.37 14.41
N ASN A 83 -0.86 -11.86 14.00
CA ASN A 83 -0.44 -10.45 14.07
C ASN A 83 -1.27 -9.43 13.22
N SER A 84 -2.59 -9.60 13.04
CA SER A 84 -3.49 -8.67 12.30
C SER A 84 -4.79 -8.33 13.04
N GLU A 85 -4.78 -8.42 14.37
CA GLU A 85 -6.01 -8.55 15.14
C GLU A 85 -6.78 -7.27 15.45
N VAL A 86 -6.16 -6.09 15.54
CA VAL A 86 -6.93 -4.91 15.99
C VAL A 86 -8.07 -4.60 15.03
N LEU A 87 -7.79 -4.59 13.73
CA LEU A 87 -8.80 -4.36 12.70
C LEU A 87 -9.82 -5.50 12.64
N ARG A 88 -9.40 -6.76 12.69
CA ARG A 88 -10.33 -7.90 12.67
C ARG A 88 -11.20 -7.98 13.93
N GLN A 89 -10.62 -7.84 15.12
CA GLN A 89 -11.29 -8.00 16.41
C GLN A 89 -12.15 -6.79 16.80
N LEU A 90 -11.65 -5.57 16.58
CA LEU A 90 -12.37 -4.35 17.03
C LEU A 90 -13.22 -3.73 15.91
N TYR A 91 -12.86 -3.95 14.65
CA TYR A 91 -13.51 -3.34 13.49
C TYR A 91 -14.24 -4.33 12.57
N ASP A 92 -14.19 -5.64 12.85
CA ASP A 92 -14.76 -6.67 11.98
C ASP A 92 -14.27 -6.53 10.52
N ALA A 93 -12.97 -6.22 10.39
CA ALA A 93 -12.38 -5.91 9.10
C ALA A 93 -12.21 -7.16 8.23
N THR A 94 -12.49 -7.02 6.95
CA THR A 94 -12.34 -8.05 5.91
C THR A 94 -11.14 -7.72 5.03
N THR A 95 -10.21 -8.66 4.90
CA THR A 95 -9.04 -8.55 3.99
C THR A 95 -9.41 -9.10 2.62
N PHE A 96 -9.11 -8.33 1.59
CA PHE A 96 -9.19 -8.73 0.19
C PHE A 96 -7.86 -9.38 -0.21
N TYR A 97 -7.92 -10.57 -0.80
CA TYR A 97 -6.73 -11.38 -1.04
C TYR A 97 -6.13 -11.21 -2.43
N TYR A 98 -6.89 -10.62 -3.36
CA TYR A 98 -6.54 -10.46 -4.77
C TYR A 98 -6.88 -9.03 -5.22
N HIS A 99 -6.15 -8.05 -4.67
CA HIS A 99 -6.33 -6.64 -4.98
C HIS A 99 -5.17 -6.13 -5.81
N ASN A 100 -5.40 -5.90 -7.10
CA ASN A 100 -4.38 -5.65 -8.09
C ASN A 100 -4.07 -4.15 -8.18
N LYS A 101 -2.78 -3.79 -8.14
CA LYS A 101 -2.32 -2.45 -8.55
C LYS A 101 -2.53 -2.26 -10.06
N VAL A 102 -2.56 -1.03 -10.55
CA VAL A 102 -2.82 -0.76 -11.99
C VAL A 102 -1.69 0.01 -12.67
N GLY A 103 -0.62 0.28 -11.94
CA GLY A 103 0.53 1.01 -12.44
C GLY A 103 1.78 0.78 -11.62
N LEU A 104 2.90 1.28 -12.16
CA LEU A 104 4.24 1.01 -11.66
C LEU A 104 4.44 1.43 -10.19
N ASN A 105 4.15 2.69 -9.87
CA ASN A 105 4.45 3.35 -8.59
C ASN A 105 3.21 4.07 -8.03
N SER A 106 3.38 4.91 -7.01
CA SER A 106 2.27 5.61 -6.35
C SER A 106 1.37 6.42 -7.27
N ARG A 107 1.91 7.10 -8.27
CA ARG A 107 1.16 8.08 -9.05
C ARG A 107 0.04 7.47 -9.91
N PRO A 108 0.28 6.48 -10.79
CA PRO A 108 -0.80 5.86 -11.56
C PRO A 108 -1.82 5.15 -10.66
N ASN A 109 -1.38 4.56 -9.54
CA ASN A 109 -2.30 3.95 -8.57
C ASN A 109 -3.14 5.02 -7.86
N ALA A 110 -2.59 6.18 -7.51
CA ALA A 110 -3.33 7.29 -6.93
C ALA A 110 -4.37 7.87 -7.91
N PHE A 111 -4.02 8.01 -9.20
CA PHE A 111 -5.00 8.41 -10.22
C PHE A 111 -6.13 7.39 -10.33
N ALA A 112 -5.83 6.10 -10.30
CA ALA A 112 -6.84 5.06 -10.33
C ALA A 112 -7.75 5.10 -9.09
N ILE A 113 -7.19 5.22 -7.88
CA ILE A 113 -7.92 5.27 -6.61
C ILE A 113 -8.82 6.50 -6.51
N PHE A 114 -8.29 7.68 -6.85
CA PHE A 114 -8.96 8.93 -6.53
C PHE A 114 -9.66 9.58 -7.70
N SER A 115 -9.39 9.20 -8.95
CA SER A 115 -10.08 9.77 -10.12
C SER A 115 -10.66 8.72 -11.07
N GLY A 116 -10.45 7.42 -10.77
CA GLY A 116 -10.85 6.33 -11.64
C GLY A 116 -10.17 6.37 -13.01
N THR A 117 -9.10 7.14 -13.17
CA THR A 117 -8.46 7.47 -14.45
C THR A 117 -7.19 6.65 -14.65
N ARG A 118 -7.04 6.05 -15.83
CA ARG A 118 -5.81 5.38 -16.25
C ARG A 118 -4.87 6.38 -16.91
N ILE A 119 -3.73 6.65 -16.28
CA ILE A 119 -2.70 7.52 -16.86
C ILE A 119 -1.62 6.76 -17.64
N SER A 120 -1.56 5.44 -17.49
CA SER A 120 -0.64 4.56 -18.22
C SER A 120 -1.17 4.26 -19.63
N THR A 121 -0.29 4.16 -20.61
CA THR A 121 -0.61 3.56 -21.92
C THR A 121 -0.78 2.05 -21.80
N LEU A 122 -1.51 1.46 -22.74
CA LEU A 122 -1.71 0.02 -22.86
C LEU A 122 -1.15 -0.49 -24.19
N ASP A 123 -0.82 -1.78 -24.24
CA ASP A 123 -0.38 -2.43 -25.47
C ASP A 123 -1.57 -2.74 -26.38
N GLU A 124 -1.49 -2.31 -27.64
CA GLU A 124 -2.58 -2.43 -28.62
C GLU A 124 -2.93 -3.90 -28.96
N ASN A 125 -2.00 -4.84 -28.75
CA ASN A 125 -2.29 -6.26 -29.01
C ASN A 125 -3.28 -6.86 -28.00
N PHE A 126 -3.31 -6.32 -26.77
CA PHE A 126 -4.21 -6.77 -25.70
C PHE A 126 -5.36 -5.81 -25.46
N PHE A 127 -5.20 -4.53 -25.82
CA PHE A 127 -6.15 -3.47 -25.54
C PHE A 127 -6.42 -2.63 -26.79
N PRO A 128 -7.07 -3.20 -27.82
CA PRO A 128 -7.33 -2.49 -29.07
C PRO A 128 -8.16 -1.22 -28.83
N ASP A 129 -7.81 -0.15 -29.53
CA ASP A 129 -8.41 1.19 -29.42
C ASP A 129 -8.30 1.84 -28.02
N LYS A 130 -7.44 1.30 -27.15
CA LYS A 130 -7.24 1.77 -25.76
C LYS A 130 -5.77 2.01 -25.43
N SER A 131 -4.87 2.02 -26.41
CA SER A 131 -3.44 2.25 -26.20
C SER A 131 -3.14 3.54 -25.44
N ASP A 132 -3.88 4.60 -25.73
CA ASP A 132 -3.60 5.93 -25.22
C ASP A 132 -3.97 6.08 -23.74
N SER A 133 -3.27 7.01 -23.09
CA SER A 133 -3.59 7.46 -21.73
C SER A 133 -4.92 8.20 -21.72
N GLU A 134 -5.76 7.96 -20.73
CA GLU A 134 -7.01 8.73 -20.55
C GLU A 134 -6.76 10.16 -20.09
N TYR A 135 -5.54 10.45 -19.61
CA TYR A 135 -5.14 11.78 -19.18
C TYR A 135 -3.70 12.07 -19.65
N PRO A 136 -3.53 12.39 -20.95
CA PRO A 136 -2.24 12.76 -21.52
C PRO A 136 -1.60 13.94 -20.79
N ASP A 137 -0.27 13.97 -20.74
CA ASP A 137 0.51 15.01 -20.06
C ASP A 137 0.12 15.22 -18.58
N SER A 138 -0.43 14.19 -17.93
CA SER A 138 -0.88 14.22 -16.54
C SER A 138 0.16 14.77 -15.56
N CYS A 139 1.45 14.59 -15.84
CA CYS A 139 2.54 15.06 -14.98
C CYS A 139 2.66 16.60 -15.01
N LYS A 140 2.52 17.17 -16.20
CA LYS A 140 2.56 18.62 -16.46
C LYS A 140 1.25 19.30 -16.09
N ASN A 141 0.12 18.67 -16.43
CA ASN A 141 -1.21 19.24 -16.19
C ASN A 141 -1.57 19.23 -14.70
N GLY A 142 -1.07 18.24 -13.95
CA GLY A 142 -1.40 18.06 -12.55
C GLY A 142 -2.82 17.52 -12.36
N VAL A 143 -3.28 17.54 -11.12
CA VAL A 143 -4.57 17.00 -10.69
C VAL A 143 -5.51 18.14 -10.37
N LYS A 144 -6.69 18.12 -10.97
CA LYS A 144 -7.76 19.06 -10.62
C LYS A 144 -8.59 18.48 -9.48
N ARG A 145 -8.80 19.29 -8.45
CA ARG A 145 -9.52 18.89 -7.24
C ARG A 145 -10.92 18.34 -7.56
N ASN A 146 -11.68 19.01 -8.43
CA ASN A 146 -13.04 18.62 -8.80
C ASN A 146 -13.15 17.37 -9.70
N GLU A 147 -12.01 16.80 -10.11
CA GLU A 147 -11.93 15.55 -10.86
C GLU A 147 -11.51 14.37 -9.95
N THR A 148 -11.49 14.57 -8.62
CA THR A 148 -11.18 13.51 -7.66
C THR A 148 -12.33 13.23 -6.70
N ILE A 149 -12.37 11.99 -6.22
CA ILE A 149 -13.35 11.51 -5.25
C ILE A 149 -13.29 12.25 -3.91
N THR A 150 -12.14 12.85 -3.59
CA THR A 150 -12.02 13.76 -2.44
C THR A 150 -13.01 14.91 -2.56
N TYR A 151 -13.18 15.48 -3.76
CA TYR A 151 -14.16 16.54 -3.98
C TYR A 151 -15.60 16.05 -3.82
N ASP A 152 -15.93 14.82 -4.22
CA ASP A 152 -17.26 14.27 -3.98
C ASP A 152 -17.61 14.20 -2.49
N PHE A 153 -16.66 13.86 -1.62
CA PHE A 153 -16.89 13.91 -0.17
C PHE A 153 -17.06 15.34 0.34
N ILE A 154 -16.25 16.28 -0.14
CA ILE A 154 -16.32 17.70 0.24
C ILE A 154 -17.64 18.32 -0.20
N ASP A 155 -18.11 18.01 -1.41
CA ASP A 155 -19.41 18.43 -1.94
C ASP A 155 -20.60 17.83 -1.16
N GLN A 156 -20.35 16.77 -0.38
CA GLN A 156 -21.30 16.22 0.59
C GLN A 156 -21.12 16.77 2.01
N SER A 157 -20.41 17.90 2.16
CA SER A 157 -20.14 18.61 3.41
C SER A 157 -19.30 17.81 4.42
N TYR A 158 -18.42 16.93 3.94
CA TYR A 158 -17.47 16.25 4.81
C TYR A 158 -16.34 17.21 5.16
N ALA A 159 -15.98 17.27 6.45
CA ALA A 159 -14.69 17.82 6.84
C ALA A 159 -13.58 16.93 6.27
N SER A 160 -12.56 17.53 5.66
CA SER A 160 -11.60 16.78 4.86
C SER A 160 -10.16 16.99 5.30
N VAL A 161 -9.38 15.91 5.34
CA VAL A 161 -7.93 15.93 5.57
C VAL A 161 -7.20 15.02 4.58
N ILE A 162 -6.13 15.56 3.99
CA ILE A 162 -5.09 14.78 3.33
C ILE A 162 -3.79 14.97 4.12
N ALA A 163 -3.22 13.85 4.56
CA ALA A 163 -1.97 13.80 5.32
C ALA A 163 -0.98 12.85 4.64
N GLU A 164 0.14 13.38 4.16
CA GLU A 164 1.17 12.62 3.43
C GLU A 164 2.49 12.80 4.17
N ASP A 165 3.28 11.74 4.38
CA ASP A 165 4.53 11.78 5.14
C ASP A 165 5.81 11.97 4.31
N TRP A 166 5.64 12.17 3.00
CA TRP A 166 6.70 12.43 2.04
C TRP A 166 6.21 13.34 0.91
N ILE A 167 6.86 13.28 -0.25
CA ILE A 167 6.35 13.84 -1.50
C ILE A 167 5.04 13.12 -1.82
N GLY A 168 3.99 13.89 -2.08
CA GLY A 168 2.63 13.39 -2.23
C GLY A 168 2.42 12.42 -3.41
N ALA A 169 1.33 11.67 -3.33
CA ALA A 169 1.03 10.58 -4.25
C ALA A 169 0.93 11.03 -5.72
N PHE A 170 0.60 12.30 -5.98
CA PHE A 170 0.39 12.85 -7.32
C PHE A 170 1.55 13.67 -7.89
N ASN A 171 2.51 14.08 -7.07
CA ASN A 171 3.62 14.95 -7.48
C ASN A 171 4.96 14.21 -7.53
N TRP A 172 5.10 13.03 -6.90
CA TRP A 172 6.29 12.22 -7.10
C TRP A 172 6.41 11.73 -8.57
N PRO A 173 7.61 11.77 -9.19
CA PRO A 173 8.86 12.33 -8.65
C PRO A 173 9.03 13.84 -8.84
N ASN A 174 8.50 14.45 -9.92
CA ASN A 174 8.60 15.89 -10.20
C ASN A 174 7.39 16.42 -10.98
N CYS A 175 6.20 15.87 -10.71
CA CYS A 175 4.95 16.26 -11.35
C CYS A 175 4.26 17.38 -10.58
N LYS A 176 3.36 18.10 -11.25
CA LYS A 176 2.70 19.30 -10.69
C LYS A 176 1.84 19.00 -9.44
N GLY A 177 1.24 17.82 -9.35
CA GLY A 177 0.31 17.47 -8.27
C GLY A 177 -0.94 18.34 -8.28
N TYR A 178 -1.48 18.66 -7.10
CA TYR A 178 -2.61 19.60 -6.96
C TYR A 178 -2.16 21.06 -7.04
N ASP A 179 -2.91 21.88 -7.78
CA ASP A 179 -2.64 23.33 -7.93
C ASP A 179 -2.93 24.15 -6.68
N GLN A 180 -3.84 23.67 -5.83
CA GLN A 180 -4.27 24.28 -4.58
C GLN A 180 -4.50 23.17 -3.56
N PRO A 181 -4.47 23.47 -2.24
CA PRO A 181 -4.81 22.49 -1.21
C PRO A 181 -6.15 21.78 -1.52
N PRO A 182 -6.16 20.44 -1.63
CA PRO A 182 -7.33 19.69 -2.10
C PRO A 182 -8.40 19.48 -1.01
N THR A 183 -8.10 19.81 0.24
CA THR A 183 -8.91 19.56 1.43
C THR A 183 -8.87 20.75 2.40
N ASP A 184 -9.77 20.75 3.38
CA ASP A 184 -9.81 21.76 4.45
C ASP A 184 -8.52 21.76 5.26
N HIS A 185 -7.97 20.57 5.49
CA HIS A 185 -6.69 20.36 6.14
C HIS A 185 -5.75 19.61 5.21
N PHE A 186 -4.63 20.23 4.85
CA PHE A 186 -3.61 19.59 4.01
C PHE A 186 -2.26 19.61 4.74
N CYS A 187 -1.84 18.46 5.26
CA CYS A 187 -0.67 18.37 6.14
C CYS A 187 0.66 18.54 5.41
N ASN A 188 0.66 18.63 4.09
CA ASN A 188 1.87 18.68 3.28
C ASN A 188 2.79 19.86 3.66
N ALA A 189 2.24 20.97 4.18
CA ALA A 189 3.05 22.07 4.70
C ALA A 189 3.96 21.66 5.87
N LEU A 190 3.49 20.78 6.77
CA LEU A 190 4.29 20.24 7.88
C LEU A 190 5.47 19.43 7.35
N VAL A 191 5.22 18.61 6.32
CA VAL A 191 6.19 17.67 5.76
C VAL A 191 7.17 18.37 4.83
N LEU A 192 6.72 19.16 3.86
CA LEU A 192 7.61 19.94 2.98
C LEU A 192 8.53 20.88 3.77
N ARG A 193 8.04 21.43 4.88
CA ARG A 193 8.87 22.28 5.74
C ARG A 193 9.96 21.49 6.45
N SER A 194 9.67 20.25 6.85
CA SER A 194 10.56 19.45 7.69
C SER A 194 11.41 18.42 6.94
N THR A 195 11.03 18.03 5.72
CA THR A 195 11.70 17.02 4.88
C THR A 195 12.08 17.53 3.49
N GLY A 196 11.73 18.78 3.13
CA GLY A 196 12.20 19.40 1.89
C GLY A 196 13.70 19.68 1.94
N LYS A 197 14.37 19.81 0.79
CA LYS A 197 15.76 20.29 0.69
C LYS A 197 15.84 21.75 1.14
N GLN A 198 15.83 21.96 2.46
CA GLN A 198 16.05 23.26 3.09
C GLN A 198 17.56 23.51 3.17
N PRO A 199 18.01 24.75 3.42
CA PRO A 199 19.40 24.99 3.80
C PRO A 199 19.77 24.05 4.96
N ASN A 200 20.93 23.39 4.90
CA ASN A 200 21.36 22.33 5.84
C ASN A 200 21.15 22.66 7.33
N GLN A 201 21.08 23.94 7.71
CA GLN A 201 20.84 24.36 9.09
C GLN A 201 19.42 24.06 9.57
N GLU A 202 18.38 24.26 8.75
CA GLU A 202 16.99 24.06 9.19
C GLU A 202 16.61 22.57 9.24
N GLU A 203 17.13 21.76 8.30
CA GLU A 203 16.95 20.30 8.32
C GLU A 203 17.52 19.70 9.62
N ASN A 204 18.73 20.13 10.00
CA ASN A 204 19.36 19.72 11.25
C ASN A 204 18.53 20.15 12.48
N ASP A 205 17.94 21.35 12.46
CA ASP A 205 17.09 21.81 13.57
C ASP A 205 15.83 20.96 13.71
N PHE A 206 15.15 20.62 12.61
CA PHE A 206 13.98 19.73 12.66
C PHE A 206 14.34 18.33 13.17
N ASP A 207 15.47 17.78 12.71
CA ASP A 207 15.96 16.51 13.23
C ASP A 207 16.30 16.60 14.72
N ASN A 208 17.09 17.59 15.13
CA ASN A 208 17.60 17.71 16.50
C ASN A 208 16.54 18.09 17.53
N TYR A 209 15.51 18.84 17.15
CA TYR A 209 14.54 19.41 18.09
C TYR A 209 13.11 18.93 17.89
N PHE A 210 12.69 18.59 16.67
CA PHE A 210 11.28 18.32 16.36
C PHE A 210 10.96 16.83 16.18
N TYR A 211 11.84 16.09 15.50
CA TYR A 211 11.69 14.65 15.26
C TYR A 211 12.57 13.83 16.21
N LYS A 212 13.86 13.66 15.90
CA LYS A 212 14.77 12.81 16.70
C LYS A 212 14.92 13.35 18.12
N GLY A 213 14.93 14.68 18.29
CA GLY A 213 14.91 15.34 19.60
C GLY A 213 13.73 14.95 20.50
N GLU A 214 12.58 14.62 19.91
CA GLU A 214 11.39 14.14 20.64
C GLU A 214 11.20 12.61 20.54
N CYS A 215 12.18 11.88 20.00
CA CYS A 215 12.07 10.45 19.69
C CYS A 215 10.86 10.12 18.80
N GLN A 216 10.57 11.00 17.83
CA GLN A 216 9.44 10.87 16.90
C GLN A 216 9.90 10.83 15.44
N GLU A 217 9.11 10.17 14.61
CA GLU A 217 9.24 10.14 13.16
C GLU A 217 8.09 10.91 12.49
N PRO A 218 8.18 11.25 11.19
CA PRO A 218 7.14 12.01 10.48
C PRO A 218 5.71 11.49 10.70
N TYR A 219 5.49 10.18 10.62
CA TYR A 219 4.15 9.60 10.86
C TYR A 219 3.61 9.86 12.27
N HIS A 220 4.45 10.00 13.31
CA HIS A 220 3.96 10.29 14.67
C HIS A 220 3.28 11.66 14.73
N LYS A 221 3.88 12.68 14.10
CA LYS A 221 3.33 14.03 14.07
C LYS A 221 2.06 14.08 13.24
N LEU A 222 2.05 13.42 12.08
CA LEU A 222 0.88 13.34 11.21
C LEU A 222 -0.28 12.59 11.89
N MET A 223 -0.03 11.43 12.48
CA MET A 223 -1.08 10.67 13.16
C MET A 223 -1.58 11.39 14.42
N ASN A 224 -0.74 12.16 15.12
CA ASN A 224 -1.20 13.07 16.18
C ASN A 224 -2.12 14.19 15.65
N PHE A 225 -1.80 14.76 14.48
CA PHE A 225 -2.68 15.73 13.82
C PHE A 225 -4.02 15.08 13.42
N VAL A 226 -3.99 13.86 12.84
CA VAL A 226 -5.19 13.10 12.50
C VAL A 226 -6.04 12.81 13.74
N SER A 227 -5.43 12.43 14.88
CA SER A 227 -6.15 12.28 16.15
C SER A 227 -6.86 13.57 16.57
N LYS A 228 -6.23 14.75 16.40
CA LYS A 228 -6.85 16.05 16.71
C LYS A 228 -7.99 16.36 15.76
N PHE A 229 -7.80 16.13 14.46
CA PHE A 229 -8.83 16.30 13.44
C PHE A 229 -10.07 15.44 13.72
N LEU A 230 -9.88 14.16 14.07
CA LEU A 230 -10.99 13.27 14.44
C LEU A 230 -11.79 13.81 15.63
N ASN A 231 -11.11 14.38 16.63
CA ASN A 231 -11.75 14.93 17.83
C ASN A 231 -12.46 16.27 17.55
N GLU A 232 -11.81 17.19 16.83
CA GLU A 232 -12.33 18.54 16.56
C GLU A 232 -13.63 18.50 15.75
N TYR A 233 -13.67 17.60 14.76
CA TYR A 233 -14.83 17.42 13.89
C TYR A 233 -15.83 16.38 14.42
N ASN A 234 -15.88 16.15 15.74
CA ASN A 234 -16.86 15.22 16.32
C ASN A 234 -18.30 15.63 15.95
N GLY A 235 -19.13 14.67 15.57
CA GLY A 235 -20.49 14.92 15.05
C GLY A 235 -20.57 15.37 13.59
N ILE A 236 -19.44 15.63 12.92
CA ILE A 236 -19.37 15.99 11.50
C ILE A 236 -18.83 14.79 10.70
N SER A 237 -19.39 14.53 9.52
CA SER A 237 -18.86 13.52 8.58
C SER A 237 -17.45 13.90 8.11
N LYS A 238 -16.53 12.93 8.04
CA LYS A 238 -15.11 13.18 7.76
C LYS A 238 -14.62 12.34 6.61
N PHE A 239 -13.83 12.94 5.74
CA PHE A 239 -12.99 12.25 4.77
C PHE A 239 -11.53 12.41 5.20
N ALA A 240 -10.85 11.31 5.44
CA ALA A 240 -9.45 11.33 5.86
C ALA A 240 -8.65 10.38 4.97
N MET A 241 -7.69 10.94 4.25
CA MET A 241 -6.68 10.19 3.51
C MET A 241 -5.34 10.39 4.22
N ILE A 242 -4.73 9.28 4.64
CA ILE A 242 -3.42 9.26 5.26
C ILE A 242 -2.52 8.38 4.39
N TRP A 243 -1.53 9.00 3.73
CA TRP A 243 -0.59 8.33 2.83
C TRP A 243 0.79 8.30 3.48
N LEU A 244 1.25 7.10 3.85
CA LEU A 244 2.50 6.91 4.60
C LEU A 244 3.50 6.17 3.73
N SER A 245 4.36 6.93 3.05
CA SER A 245 5.42 6.43 2.19
C SER A 245 6.64 6.00 3.00
N LEU A 246 7.09 6.82 3.96
CA LEU A 246 8.38 6.61 4.64
C LEU A 246 8.43 5.34 5.51
N ILE A 247 7.27 4.77 5.88
CA ILE A 247 7.20 3.58 6.72
C ILE A 247 7.60 2.29 5.99
N ALA A 248 7.45 2.23 4.66
CA ALA A 248 7.65 0.97 3.93
C ALA A 248 8.16 1.11 2.48
N HIS A 249 8.42 2.32 1.98
CA HIS A 249 8.80 2.54 0.58
C HIS A 249 10.07 1.75 0.18
N ASP A 250 11.12 1.80 0.99
CA ASP A 250 12.42 1.19 0.68
C ASP A 250 12.65 -0.16 1.37
N SER A 251 11.83 -0.50 2.37
CA SER A 251 12.00 -1.73 3.15
C SER A 251 10.70 -2.14 3.85
N PRO A 252 10.32 -3.44 3.82
CA PRO A 252 9.12 -3.89 4.54
C PRO A 252 9.34 -3.94 6.05
N ASN A 253 10.59 -3.84 6.52
CA ASN A 253 10.91 -3.89 7.94
C ASN A 253 10.25 -2.76 8.76
N GLY A 254 9.97 -1.62 8.12
CA GLY A 254 9.28 -0.53 8.80
C GLY A 254 7.82 -0.84 9.15
N LEU A 255 7.17 -1.80 8.49
CA LEU A 255 5.84 -2.28 8.87
C LEU A 255 5.88 -2.97 10.24
N TYR A 256 6.85 -3.86 10.49
CA TYR A 256 6.99 -4.52 11.80
C TYR A 256 7.33 -3.53 12.91
N ARG A 257 8.15 -2.53 12.61
CA ARG A 257 8.55 -1.48 13.56
C ARG A 257 7.37 -0.59 13.97
N THR A 258 6.44 -0.33 13.06
CA THR A 258 5.31 0.59 13.29
C THR A 258 4.00 -0.10 13.68
N ASP A 259 3.90 -1.42 13.53
CA ASP A 259 2.70 -2.22 13.84
C ASP A 259 2.08 -1.88 15.21
N LYS A 260 2.88 -1.90 16.28
CA LYS A 260 2.41 -1.59 17.64
C LYS A 260 1.81 -0.18 17.74
N TYR A 261 2.40 0.79 17.05
CA TYR A 261 1.92 2.18 17.06
C TYR A 261 0.54 2.27 16.40
N PHE A 262 0.37 1.72 15.20
CA PHE A 262 -0.90 1.75 14.48
C PHE A 262 -1.97 0.91 15.17
N ALA A 263 -1.61 -0.25 15.72
CA ALA A 263 -2.50 -1.05 16.55
C ALA A 263 -3.04 -0.22 17.75
N ASN A 264 -2.18 0.56 18.41
CA ASN A 264 -2.59 1.45 19.49
C ASN A 264 -3.44 2.63 19.01
N PHE A 265 -3.15 3.21 17.84
CA PHE A 265 -3.97 4.24 17.23
C PHE A 265 -5.40 3.72 17.00
N PHE A 266 -5.56 2.55 16.37
CA PHE A 266 -6.87 1.94 16.15
C PHE A 266 -7.57 1.57 17.45
N ARG A 267 -6.86 1.11 18.49
CA ARG A 267 -7.48 0.88 19.83
C ARG A 267 -8.00 2.17 20.46
N LYS A 268 -7.22 3.25 20.38
CA LYS A 268 -7.58 4.56 20.93
C LYS A 268 -8.81 5.14 20.23
N HIS A 269 -8.91 4.97 18.91
CA HIS A 269 -9.93 5.60 18.07
C HIS A 269 -11.13 4.69 17.72
N VAL A 270 -11.34 3.57 18.44
CA VAL A 270 -12.49 2.68 18.21
C VAL A 270 -13.81 3.43 18.22
N LYS A 271 -13.99 4.36 19.16
CA LYS A 271 -15.24 5.15 19.27
C LYS A 271 -15.37 6.13 18.12
N ASP A 272 -14.29 6.82 17.76
CA ASP A 272 -14.28 7.86 16.73
C ASP A 272 -14.53 7.28 15.33
N LEU A 273 -14.11 6.04 15.11
CA LEU A 273 -14.21 5.34 13.84
C LEU A 273 -15.38 4.35 13.76
N ASN A 274 -16.21 4.22 14.81
CA ASN A 274 -17.24 3.17 14.86
C ASN A 274 -18.28 3.28 13.73
N ASN A 275 -18.52 4.49 13.21
CA ASN A 275 -19.50 4.80 12.17
C ASN A 275 -18.80 5.15 10.84
N SER A 276 -17.55 4.74 10.68
CA SER A 276 -16.73 5.04 9.50
C SER A 276 -16.51 3.79 8.66
N PHE A 277 -16.42 3.98 7.35
CA PHE A 277 -15.72 3.05 6.49
C PHE A 277 -14.22 3.28 6.71
N VAL A 278 -13.48 2.23 7.06
CA VAL A 278 -12.03 2.30 7.30
C VAL A 278 -11.34 1.38 6.32
N PHE A 279 -10.41 1.94 5.56
CA PHE A 279 -9.59 1.23 4.58
C PHE A 279 -8.13 1.28 5.02
N LEU A 280 -7.48 0.12 5.11
CA LEU A 280 -6.03 0.00 5.29
C LEU A 280 -5.47 -0.69 4.05
N MET A 281 -4.61 0.00 3.32
CA MET A 281 -4.13 -0.51 2.05
C MET A 281 -2.75 -0.01 1.65
N GLY A 282 -2.13 -0.73 0.71
CA GLY A 282 -1.04 -0.21 -0.11
C GLY A 282 -1.55 0.23 -1.48
N ASP A 283 -0.84 1.18 -2.08
CA ASP A 283 -0.97 1.56 -3.49
C ASP A 283 -0.29 0.54 -4.41
N HIS A 284 0.86 0.02 -3.97
CA HIS A 284 1.61 -1.10 -4.55
C HIS A 284 2.38 -1.85 -3.45
N GLY A 285 2.97 -3.01 -3.77
CA GLY A 285 3.89 -3.71 -2.87
C GLY A 285 5.34 -3.23 -3.01
N ILE A 286 6.31 -4.02 -2.55
CA ILE A 286 7.72 -3.59 -2.61
C ILE A 286 8.27 -3.67 -4.04
N ARG A 287 8.68 -2.53 -4.60
CA ARG A 287 9.08 -2.40 -6.01
C ARG A 287 10.54 -2.77 -6.30
N PHE A 288 11.38 -2.88 -5.27
CA PHE A 288 12.82 -3.02 -5.43
C PHE A 288 13.43 -3.96 -4.39
N GLY A 289 14.70 -4.31 -4.61
CA GLY A 289 15.51 -5.05 -3.65
C GLY A 289 15.30 -6.57 -3.69
N ASN A 290 15.90 -7.24 -2.71
CA ASN A 290 16.02 -8.70 -2.71
C ASN A 290 14.67 -9.40 -2.63
N ILE A 291 13.67 -8.81 -1.95
CA ILE A 291 12.34 -9.40 -1.82
C ILE A 291 11.62 -9.36 -3.17
N ARG A 292 11.55 -8.18 -3.82
CA ARG A 292 10.98 -8.04 -5.18
C ARG A 292 11.67 -8.92 -6.22
N SER A 293 12.95 -9.25 -6.03
CA SER A 293 13.69 -10.14 -6.92
C SER A 293 13.27 -11.62 -6.82
N THR A 294 12.44 -11.98 -5.84
CA THR A 294 11.87 -13.34 -5.71
C THR A 294 10.48 -13.42 -6.36
N ARG A 295 10.08 -14.60 -6.84
CA ARG A 295 8.73 -14.81 -7.41
C ARG A 295 7.60 -14.38 -6.46
N PRO A 296 7.59 -14.73 -5.16
CA PRO A 296 6.59 -14.21 -4.23
C PRO A 296 6.60 -12.69 -4.13
N GLY A 297 7.77 -12.05 -4.08
CA GLY A 297 7.85 -10.59 -4.02
C GLY A 297 7.37 -9.89 -5.29
N GLN A 298 7.53 -10.50 -6.48
CA GLN A 298 6.90 -10.01 -7.72
C GLN A 298 5.38 -10.04 -7.61
N MET A 299 4.82 -11.12 -7.07
CA MET A 299 3.37 -11.25 -6.87
C MET A 299 2.84 -10.27 -5.82
N GLU A 300 3.57 -10.09 -4.70
CA GLU A 300 3.21 -9.14 -3.65
C GLU A 300 3.34 -7.68 -4.11
N ASP A 301 4.27 -7.36 -4.99
CA ASP A 301 4.37 -6.03 -5.63
C ASP A 301 3.07 -5.68 -6.38
N ASN A 302 2.50 -6.64 -7.10
CA ASN A 302 1.27 -6.47 -7.86
C ASN A 302 -0.01 -6.61 -7.02
N ASN A 303 0.07 -7.21 -5.82
CA ASN A 303 -1.05 -7.49 -4.92
C ASN A 303 -0.89 -6.78 -3.56
N PRO A 304 -1.00 -5.43 -3.49
CA PRO A 304 -0.93 -4.71 -2.23
C PRO A 304 -1.99 -5.16 -1.22
N LEU A 305 -1.69 -4.99 0.07
CA LEU A 305 -2.67 -5.18 1.13
C LEU A 305 -3.92 -4.35 0.85
N PHE A 306 -5.10 -4.94 1.02
CA PHE A 306 -6.36 -4.21 1.04
C PHE A 306 -7.29 -4.78 2.12
N THR A 307 -7.61 -3.98 3.13
CA THR A 307 -8.47 -4.38 4.25
C THR A 307 -9.53 -3.33 4.50
N VAL A 308 -10.77 -3.78 4.66
CA VAL A 308 -11.97 -2.95 4.75
C VAL A 308 -12.70 -3.23 6.05
N ALA A 309 -13.01 -2.20 6.82
CA ALA A 309 -13.98 -2.27 7.89
C ALA A 309 -15.19 -1.37 7.59
N LEU A 310 -16.38 -1.90 7.85
CA LEU A 310 -17.64 -1.18 7.65
C LEU A 310 -18.04 -0.41 8.92
N PRO A 311 -18.84 0.66 8.80
CA PRO A 311 -19.54 1.26 9.92
C PRO A 311 -20.32 0.21 10.72
N LYS A 312 -20.26 0.28 12.06
CA LYS A 312 -20.85 -0.70 12.97
C LYS A 312 -22.33 -0.94 12.68
N TYR A 313 -23.09 0.11 12.36
CA TYR A 313 -24.52 0.03 12.07
C TYR A 313 -24.83 -0.68 10.73
N LEU A 314 -23.87 -0.77 9.82
CA LEU A 314 -24.02 -1.48 8.55
C LEU A 314 -23.65 -2.96 8.65
N ARG A 315 -23.00 -3.39 9.74
CA ARG A 315 -22.54 -4.78 9.90
C ARG A 315 -23.68 -5.79 10.12
N SER A 316 -24.89 -5.31 10.41
CA SER A 316 -26.09 -6.15 10.48
C SER A 316 -26.82 -6.28 9.14
N ASN A 317 -26.37 -5.58 8.08
CA ASN A 317 -26.96 -5.73 6.75
C ASN A 317 -26.39 -7.01 6.09
N GLU A 318 -27.22 -8.05 6.00
CA GLU A 318 -26.81 -9.37 5.52
C GLU A 318 -26.31 -9.34 4.07
N GLN A 319 -26.99 -8.58 3.19
CA GLN A 319 -26.59 -8.46 1.79
C GLN A 319 -25.21 -7.80 1.65
N LEU A 320 -24.98 -6.68 2.36
CA LEU A 320 -23.70 -5.99 2.34
C LEU A 320 -22.56 -6.87 2.85
N ILE A 321 -22.78 -7.57 3.96
CA ILE A 321 -21.77 -8.46 4.53
C ILE A 321 -21.50 -9.66 3.62
N LEU A 322 -22.53 -10.20 2.96
CA LEU A 322 -22.37 -11.25 1.97
C LEU A 322 -21.53 -10.77 0.78
N ASN A 323 -21.88 -9.60 0.21
CA ASN A 323 -21.14 -8.98 -0.89
C ASN A 323 -19.66 -8.80 -0.50
N LEU A 324 -19.39 -8.17 0.65
CA LEU A 324 -18.03 -7.90 1.10
C LEU A 324 -17.21 -9.18 1.25
N LYS A 325 -17.78 -10.24 1.86
CA LYS A 325 -17.10 -11.53 2.04
C LYS A 325 -16.84 -12.23 0.72
N GLN A 326 -17.81 -12.24 -0.20
CA GLN A 326 -17.63 -12.84 -1.52
C GLN A 326 -16.57 -12.08 -2.32
N ASN A 327 -16.69 -10.75 -2.39
CA ASN A 327 -15.78 -9.88 -3.12
C ASN A 327 -14.36 -9.89 -2.53
N SER A 328 -14.19 -10.18 -1.23
CA SER A 328 -12.86 -10.34 -0.62
C SER A 328 -12.01 -11.46 -1.24
N ARG A 329 -12.67 -12.39 -1.95
CA ARG A 329 -12.06 -13.51 -2.66
C ARG A 329 -12.09 -13.31 -4.18
N ARG A 330 -12.54 -12.16 -4.67
CA ARG A 330 -12.58 -11.83 -6.10
C ARG A 330 -11.35 -11.04 -6.50
N HIS A 331 -11.05 -11.09 -7.80
CA HIS A 331 -10.10 -10.18 -8.41
C HIS A 331 -10.67 -8.76 -8.43
N THR A 332 -10.03 -7.88 -7.64
CA THR A 332 -10.36 -6.46 -7.53
C THR A 332 -9.15 -5.61 -7.87
N SER A 333 -9.33 -4.32 -8.11
CA SER A 333 -8.27 -3.39 -8.47
C SER A 333 -8.44 -2.00 -7.84
N GLN A 334 -7.44 -1.15 -8.01
CA GLN A 334 -7.52 0.26 -7.58
C GLN A 334 -8.71 1.01 -8.22
N PHE A 335 -9.17 0.62 -9.41
CA PHE A 335 -10.37 1.20 -10.03
C PHE A 335 -11.66 0.82 -9.28
N ASP A 336 -11.74 -0.40 -8.75
CA ASP A 336 -12.88 -0.82 -7.92
C ASP A 336 -12.93 -0.03 -6.61
N PHE A 337 -11.78 0.34 -6.08
CA PHE A 337 -11.73 1.17 -4.88
C PHE A 337 -12.24 2.59 -5.16
N TYR A 338 -11.93 3.18 -6.32
CA TYR A 338 -12.56 4.43 -6.76
C TYR A 338 -14.10 4.30 -6.83
N ALA A 339 -14.60 3.26 -7.51
CA ALA A 339 -16.05 3.02 -7.61
C ALA A 339 -16.69 2.84 -6.22
N THR A 340 -15.97 2.20 -5.30
CA THR A 340 -16.40 2.01 -3.90
C THR A 340 -16.51 3.34 -3.15
N LEU A 341 -15.50 4.21 -3.28
CA LEU A 341 -15.51 5.51 -2.63
C LEU A 341 -16.63 6.40 -3.20
N TYR A 342 -16.85 6.35 -4.52
CA TYR A 342 -17.97 7.05 -5.16
C TYR A 342 -19.33 6.50 -4.72
N ASP A 343 -19.48 5.18 -4.62
CA ASP A 343 -20.68 4.55 -4.11
C ASP A 343 -21.03 5.08 -2.71
N ILE A 344 -20.04 5.13 -1.81
CA ILE A 344 -20.20 5.67 -0.46
C ILE A 344 -20.58 7.16 -0.47
N ALA A 345 -19.88 7.97 -1.28
CA ALA A 345 -20.08 9.42 -1.30
C ALA A 345 -21.42 9.82 -1.94
N ARG A 346 -21.82 9.14 -3.02
CA ARG A 346 -22.91 9.59 -3.91
C ARG A 346 -24.06 8.61 -4.02
N TYR A 347 -23.79 7.33 -4.31
CA TYR A 347 -24.85 6.40 -4.71
C TYR A 347 -25.56 5.77 -3.49
N ALA A 348 -24.87 4.98 -2.66
CA ALA A 348 -25.42 4.42 -1.42
C ALA A 348 -25.93 5.51 -0.45
N ARG A 349 -25.36 6.72 -0.49
CA ARG A 349 -25.84 7.83 0.33
C ARG A 349 -27.28 8.25 -0.01
N LYS A 350 -27.71 8.17 -1.28
CA LYS A 350 -29.06 8.60 -1.72
C LYS A 350 -30.17 7.78 -1.07
N ASP A 351 -29.90 6.53 -0.71
CA ASP A 351 -30.88 5.65 -0.05
C ASP A 351 -30.61 5.45 1.45
N ASN A 352 -29.72 6.25 2.04
CA ASN A 352 -29.27 6.10 3.43
C ASN A 352 -28.65 4.71 3.71
N PHE A 353 -27.84 4.20 2.78
CA PHE A 353 -27.07 2.97 2.91
C PHE A 353 -27.94 1.71 3.13
N GLN A 354 -29.14 1.70 2.54
CA GLN A 354 -30.12 0.62 2.73
C GLN A 354 -30.04 -0.43 1.61
N LYS A 355 -29.59 -0.07 0.40
CA LYS A 355 -29.54 -1.01 -0.74
C LYS A 355 -28.11 -1.28 -1.22
N TRP A 356 -27.84 -2.57 -1.40
CA TRP A 356 -26.55 -3.12 -1.79
C TRP A 356 -26.70 -4.14 -2.93
N ASP A 357 -27.72 -3.94 -3.75
CA ASP A 357 -27.90 -4.61 -5.04
C ASP A 357 -26.84 -4.18 -6.06
N GLU A 358 -26.76 -4.89 -7.18
CA GLU A 358 -25.87 -4.54 -8.27
C GLU A 358 -26.17 -3.12 -8.77
N HIS A 359 -25.12 -2.34 -9.02
CA HIS A 359 -25.22 -1.03 -9.65
C HIS A 359 -24.19 -0.93 -10.77
N ASP A 360 -24.66 -0.48 -11.92
CA ASP A 360 -23.85 -0.22 -13.09
C ASP A 360 -23.50 1.28 -13.12
N PHE A 361 -22.21 1.59 -12.97
CA PHE A 361 -21.73 2.96 -12.84
C PHE A 361 -21.52 3.65 -14.20
N ARG A 362 -21.94 3.06 -15.32
CA ARG A 362 -21.76 3.68 -16.65
C ARG A 362 -22.45 5.03 -16.79
N ASN A 363 -23.56 5.24 -16.08
CA ASN A 363 -24.22 6.54 -16.06
C ASN A 363 -23.38 7.61 -15.36
N GLU A 364 -22.58 7.24 -14.37
CA GLU A 364 -21.77 8.16 -13.58
C GLU A 364 -20.34 8.34 -14.12
N PHE A 365 -19.72 7.27 -14.65
CA PHE A 365 -18.31 7.31 -15.09
C PHE A 365 -18.12 7.09 -16.60
N GLY A 366 -19.21 6.91 -17.35
CA GLY A 366 -19.18 6.57 -18.77
C GLY A 366 -18.98 5.06 -19.04
N GLU A 367 -19.16 4.67 -20.31
CA GLU A 367 -19.14 3.26 -20.75
C GLU A 367 -17.87 2.51 -20.38
N ILE A 368 -16.71 3.18 -20.45
CA ILE A 368 -15.40 2.57 -20.21
C ILE A 368 -15.18 2.34 -18.71
N ARG A 369 -15.29 3.41 -17.92
CA ARG A 369 -14.87 3.39 -16.51
C ARG A 369 -15.91 2.73 -15.61
N GLY A 370 -17.19 3.00 -15.87
CA GLY A 370 -18.30 2.62 -15.00
C GLY A 370 -18.88 1.24 -15.28
N GLY A 371 -18.45 0.60 -16.37
CA GLY A 371 -18.90 -0.73 -16.75
C GLY A 371 -18.09 -1.82 -16.07
N ILE A 372 -17.48 -2.68 -16.90
CA ILE A 372 -16.78 -3.87 -16.44
C ILE A 372 -15.50 -3.56 -15.63
N ARG A 373 -14.85 -2.43 -15.94
CA ARG A 373 -13.56 -2.04 -15.36
C ARG A 373 -13.61 -1.81 -13.86
N ALA A 374 -14.58 -1.04 -13.40
CA ALA A 374 -14.70 -0.63 -12.00
C ALA A 374 -16.06 -1.02 -11.43
N LYS A 375 -16.03 -1.80 -10.35
CA LYS A 375 -17.20 -2.20 -9.58
C LYS A 375 -16.97 -1.88 -8.10
N SER A 376 -17.99 -1.34 -7.43
CA SER A 376 -17.93 -1.13 -5.98
C SER A 376 -17.79 -2.48 -5.27
N ILE A 377 -16.81 -2.62 -4.38
CA ILE A 377 -16.58 -3.84 -3.59
C ILE A 377 -17.68 -4.10 -2.55
N LEU A 378 -18.59 -3.14 -2.36
CA LEU A 378 -19.75 -3.24 -1.46
C LEU A 378 -20.98 -3.81 -2.18
N ARG A 379 -20.92 -3.96 -3.51
CA ARG A 379 -21.98 -4.49 -4.37
C ARG A 379 -21.55 -5.81 -5.00
N PRO A 380 -22.47 -6.65 -5.48
CA PRO A 380 -22.11 -7.97 -6.00
C PRO A 380 -21.08 -7.91 -7.15
N ILE A 381 -20.00 -8.69 -7.04
CA ILE A 381 -19.08 -8.98 -8.15
C ILE A 381 -19.24 -10.46 -8.51
N SER A 382 -19.90 -10.72 -9.63
CA SER A 382 -20.42 -12.04 -9.99
C SER A 382 -19.34 -13.07 -10.36
N TYR A 383 -18.18 -12.63 -10.87
CA TYR A 383 -17.10 -13.49 -11.32
C TYR A 383 -15.72 -12.82 -11.16
N ASP A 384 -14.67 -13.62 -11.33
CA ASP A 384 -13.28 -13.13 -11.35
C ASP A 384 -12.97 -12.54 -12.72
N ARG A 385 -12.98 -11.20 -12.79
CA ARG A 385 -12.62 -10.46 -14.01
C ARG A 385 -11.16 -10.67 -14.35
N THR A 386 -10.84 -10.70 -15.63
CA THR A 386 -9.48 -10.73 -16.17
C THR A 386 -8.81 -9.36 -16.01
N CYS A 387 -7.47 -9.33 -16.08
CA CYS A 387 -6.72 -8.07 -16.15
C CYS A 387 -7.12 -7.24 -17.37
N GLU A 388 -7.45 -7.89 -18.49
CA GLU A 388 -7.91 -7.22 -19.71
C GLU A 388 -9.25 -6.49 -19.50
N GLU A 389 -10.25 -7.18 -18.91
CA GLU A 389 -11.54 -6.59 -18.56
C GLU A 389 -11.42 -5.41 -17.58
N MET A 390 -10.40 -5.43 -16.72
CA MET A 390 -10.14 -4.35 -15.76
C MET A 390 -9.13 -3.31 -16.24
N GLU A 391 -8.67 -3.41 -17.50
CA GLU A 391 -7.66 -2.52 -18.10
C GLU A 391 -6.36 -2.42 -17.28
N ILE A 392 -5.92 -3.55 -16.74
CA ILE A 392 -4.65 -3.70 -16.03
C ILE A 392 -3.59 -4.21 -17.01
N PRO A 393 -2.49 -3.47 -17.22
CA PRO A 393 -1.37 -3.92 -18.05
C PRO A 393 -0.83 -5.29 -17.62
N GLU A 394 -0.35 -6.09 -18.59
CA GLU A 394 0.10 -7.47 -18.35
C GLU A 394 1.23 -7.53 -17.31
N GLU A 395 2.15 -6.55 -17.30
CA GLU A 395 3.25 -6.46 -16.33
C GLU A 395 2.79 -6.27 -14.87
N TYR A 396 1.56 -5.81 -14.66
CA TYR A 396 0.97 -5.63 -13.33
C TYR A 396 -0.07 -6.69 -12.98
N CYS A 397 -0.40 -7.59 -13.91
CA CYS A 397 -1.46 -8.57 -13.71
C CYS A 397 -1.10 -9.58 -12.59
N ILE A 398 -2.03 -9.86 -11.67
CA ILE A 398 -1.86 -10.88 -10.62
C ILE A 398 -2.44 -12.25 -11.00
N CYS A 399 -3.11 -12.37 -12.15
CA CYS A 399 -3.64 -13.66 -12.60
C CYS A 399 -2.49 -14.66 -12.76
N GLU A 400 -2.65 -15.86 -12.20
CA GLU A 400 -1.60 -16.86 -12.22
C GLU A 400 -1.32 -17.31 -13.65
N GLN A 401 -0.08 -17.10 -14.08
CA GLN A 401 0.46 -17.59 -15.34
C GLN A 401 1.60 -18.55 -15.03
N THR A 402 1.62 -19.70 -15.70
CA THR A 402 2.69 -20.69 -15.54
C THR A 402 3.85 -20.33 -16.47
N TRP A 403 4.84 -19.63 -15.90
CA TRP A 403 6.08 -19.31 -16.58
C TRP A 403 7.12 -20.39 -16.33
N HIS A 404 7.85 -20.77 -17.38
CA HIS A 404 8.89 -21.79 -17.32
C HIS A 404 10.26 -21.15 -17.50
N LYS A 405 11.17 -21.35 -16.53
CA LYS A 405 12.57 -20.94 -16.67
C LYS A 405 13.21 -21.64 -17.85
N ILE A 406 13.92 -20.87 -18.68
CA ILE A 406 14.63 -21.38 -19.86
C ILE A 406 16.11 -21.04 -19.80
N ASN A 407 16.88 -21.58 -20.75
CA ASN A 407 18.32 -21.31 -20.85
C ASN A 407 18.55 -19.85 -21.24
N ILE A 408 19.23 -19.10 -20.38
CA ILE A 408 19.56 -17.67 -20.60
C ILE A 408 20.54 -17.43 -21.76
N TYR A 409 21.24 -18.47 -22.22
CA TYR A 409 22.18 -18.42 -23.34
C TYR A 409 21.55 -18.84 -24.67
N GLY A 410 20.22 -18.99 -24.74
CA GLY A 410 19.52 -19.32 -25.99
C GLY A 410 19.56 -18.15 -26.99
N ASP A 411 19.52 -18.48 -28.28
CA ASP A 411 19.54 -17.48 -29.37
C ASP A 411 18.36 -16.52 -29.26
N ASP A 412 17.14 -17.06 -29.10
CA ASP A 412 15.90 -16.30 -28.87
C ASP A 412 16.02 -15.34 -27.67
N VAL A 413 16.63 -15.79 -26.58
CA VAL A 413 16.79 -14.99 -25.35
C VAL A 413 17.79 -13.86 -25.57
N THR A 414 18.88 -14.16 -26.27
CA THR A 414 19.92 -13.17 -26.61
C THR A 414 19.37 -12.11 -27.56
N GLU A 415 18.59 -12.51 -28.56
CA GLU A 415 17.92 -11.59 -29.49
C GLU A 415 16.93 -10.68 -28.75
N ALA A 416 16.07 -11.25 -27.91
CA ALA A 416 15.12 -10.50 -27.11
C ALA A 416 15.81 -9.52 -26.14
N ALA A 417 16.90 -9.94 -25.51
CA ALA A 417 17.69 -9.11 -24.60
C ALA A 417 18.33 -7.91 -25.31
N GLN A 418 18.89 -8.13 -26.51
CA GLN A 418 19.44 -7.05 -27.33
C GLN A 418 18.35 -6.10 -27.81
N LEU A 419 17.20 -6.63 -28.23
CA LEU A 419 16.04 -5.82 -28.64
C LEU A 419 15.53 -4.94 -27.49
N LEU A 420 15.50 -5.45 -26.26
CA LEU A 420 15.12 -4.69 -25.07
C LEU A 420 16.01 -3.45 -24.92
N ILE A 421 17.33 -3.62 -24.90
CA ILE A 421 18.27 -2.50 -24.76
C ILE A 421 18.20 -1.54 -25.95
N ALA A 422 18.10 -2.06 -27.17
CA ALA A 422 17.92 -1.24 -28.36
C ALA A 422 16.64 -0.39 -28.26
N SER A 423 15.54 -0.97 -27.78
CA SER A 423 14.26 -0.27 -27.61
C SER A 423 14.33 0.83 -26.56
N ILE A 424 15.09 0.65 -25.48
CA ILE A 424 15.37 1.75 -24.52
C ILE A 424 16.06 2.91 -25.23
N ASN A 425 17.14 2.63 -25.96
CA ASN A 425 17.92 3.66 -26.66
C ASN A 425 17.09 4.39 -27.72
N ASP A 426 16.28 3.65 -28.48
CA ASP A 426 15.39 4.21 -29.50
C ASP A 426 14.28 5.07 -28.87
N PHE A 427 13.71 4.64 -27.75
CA PHE A 427 12.71 5.43 -27.03
C PHE A 427 13.30 6.76 -26.51
N LEU A 428 14.50 6.72 -25.91
CA LEU A 428 15.21 7.92 -25.48
C LEU A 428 15.54 8.85 -26.67
N LYS A 429 15.88 8.27 -27.83
CA LYS A 429 16.12 9.02 -29.06
C LYS A 429 14.86 9.69 -29.60
N GLN A 430 13.73 9.01 -29.62
CA GLN A 430 12.43 9.58 -30.03
C GLN A 430 12.00 10.74 -29.13
N LYS A 431 12.36 10.70 -27.84
CA LYS A 431 12.14 11.79 -26.88
C LYS A 431 13.19 12.91 -26.98
N ASN A 432 14.09 12.88 -27.97
CA ASN A 432 15.19 13.83 -28.19
C ASN A 432 16.17 13.93 -26.99
N LEU A 433 16.43 12.81 -26.31
CA LEU A 433 17.28 12.77 -25.11
C LEU A 433 18.69 12.24 -25.36
N THR A 434 19.10 12.03 -26.61
CA THR A 434 20.45 11.51 -26.95
C THR A 434 21.60 12.40 -26.49
N GLY A 435 21.39 13.71 -26.34
CA GLY A 435 22.37 14.64 -25.77
C GLY A 435 22.42 14.65 -24.23
N THR A 436 21.43 14.06 -23.59
CA THR A 436 21.20 14.13 -22.13
C THR A 436 21.45 12.79 -21.45
N CYS A 437 20.94 11.72 -22.06
CA CYS A 437 21.09 10.33 -21.62
C CYS A 437 22.22 9.66 -22.42
N GLU A 438 23.00 8.83 -21.74
CA GLU A 438 24.00 7.97 -22.36
C GLU A 438 23.33 6.81 -23.09
N VAL A 439 23.98 6.33 -24.15
CA VAL A 439 23.56 5.10 -24.81
C VAL A 439 23.81 3.92 -23.88
N LEU A 440 22.81 3.06 -23.72
CA LEU A 440 22.95 1.86 -22.91
C LEU A 440 23.45 0.69 -23.75
N ASP A 441 24.45 -0.02 -23.22
CA ASP A 441 24.99 -1.23 -23.83
C ASP A 441 24.53 -2.47 -23.05
N PHE A 442 24.17 -3.53 -23.78
CA PHE A 442 23.83 -4.82 -23.19
C PHE A 442 25.06 -5.46 -22.51
N ILE A 443 24.90 -5.92 -21.26
CA ILE A 443 25.95 -6.64 -20.52
C ILE A 443 25.65 -8.15 -20.50
N GLU A 444 24.52 -8.52 -19.90
CA GLU A 444 24.18 -9.93 -19.64
C GLU A 444 22.65 -10.11 -19.49
N VAL A 445 22.20 -11.35 -19.72
CA VAL A 445 20.87 -11.81 -19.31
C VAL A 445 20.94 -12.30 -17.88
N ILE A 446 20.10 -11.75 -17.00
CA ILE A 446 19.99 -12.14 -15.59
C ILE A 446 19.02 -13.32 -15.43
N SER A 447 17.87 -13.25 -16.10
CA SER A 447 16.86 -14.32 -16.09
C SER A 447 16.03 -14.31 -17.36
N ALA A 448 15.50 -15.48 -17.72
CA ALA A 448 14.59 -15.65 -18.83
C ALA A 448 13.53 -16.71 -18.48
N GLU A 449 12.27 -16.38 -18.73
CA GLU A 449 11.14 -17.28 -18.55
C GLU A 449 10.25 -17.25 -19.79
N SER A 450 9.64 -18.38 -20.15
CA SER A 450 8.74 -18.49 -21.29
C SER A 450 7.33 -18.86 -20.84
N PHE A 451 6.35 -18.32 -21.55
CA PHE A 451 4.95 -18.71 -21.45
C PHE A 451 4.47 -19.15 -22.83
N GLU A 452 4.57 -20.46 -23.08
CA GLU A 452 4.33 -21.07 -24.39
C GLU A 452 2.91 -20.82 -24.91
N ALA A 453 1.90 -20.82 -24.03
CA ALA A 453 0.50 -20.67 -24.41
C ALA A 453 0.19 -19.35 -25.12
N LYS A 454 0.96 -18.29 -24.84
CA LYS A 454 0.88 -16.99 -25.54
C LYS A 454 2.14 -16.66 -26.36
N SER A 455 3.08 -17.61 -26.50
CA SER A 455 4.38 -17.36 -27.15
C SER A 455 5.12 -16.14 -26.57
N LEU A 456 5.06 -15.98 -25.25
CA LEU A 456 5.70 -14.88 -24.54
C LEU A 456 7.05 -15.29 -23.97
N LEU A 457 7.95 -14.33 -23.95
CA LEU A 457 9.25 -14.42 -23.31
C LEU A 457 9.42 -13.23 -22.36
N ASP A 458 9.65 -13.51 -21.09
CA ASP A 458 10.03 -12.53 -20.08
C ASP A 458 11.55 -12.57 -19.91
N VAL A 459 12.21 -11.42 -20.06
CA VAL A 459 13.67 -11.30 -19.90
C VAL A 459 14.01 -10.19 -18.93
N VAL A 460 15.01 -10.48 -18.08
CA VAL A 460 15.67 -9.48 -17.24
C VAL A 460 17.10 -9.34 -17.71
N VAL A 461 17.52 -8.12 -18.06
CA VAL A 461 18.86 -7.84 -18.59
C VAL A 461 19.58 -6.79 -17.76
N ARG A 462 20.91 -6.81 -17.79
CA ARG A 462 21.75 -5.75 -17.23
C ARG A 462 22.33 -4.86 -18.33
N ALA A 463 22.37 -3.55 -18.10
CA ALA A 463 22.95 -2.60 -19.05
C ALA A 463 24.05 -1.70 -18.47
N SER A 464 25.06 -1.39 -19.27
CA SER A 464 26.12 -0.40 -18.99
C SER A 464 25.73 0.96 -19.58
N PRO A 465 26.19 2.11 -19.04
CA PRO A 465 26.96 2.29 -17.79
C PRO A 465 26.11 2.31 -16.52
N SER A 466 24.78 2.21 -16.66
CA SER A 466 23.84 2.31 -15.54
C SER A 466 23.93 1.17 -14.51
N ASN A 467 24.53 0.04 -14.93
CA ASN A 467 24.61 -1.24 -14.21
C ASN A 467 23.29 -1.86 -13.76
N GLY A 468 22.15 -1.31 -14.19
CA GLY A 468 20.89 -1.82 -13.69
C GLY A 468 20.11 -2.68 -14.64
N LYS A 469 18.99 -3.09 -14.07
CA LYS A 469 18.28 -4.30 -14.40
C LYS A 469 16.94 -3.91 -15.01
N TYR A 470 16.73 -4.33 -16.25
CA TYR A 470 15.54 -4.00 -17.01
C TYR A 470 14.75 -5.27 -17.32
N GLU A 471 13.45 -5.22 -17.09
CA GLU A 471 12.49 -6.30 -17.30
C GLU A 471 11.51 -5.90 -18.40
N ALA A 472 11.22 -6.83 -19.31
CA ALA A 472 10.15 -6.69 -20.28
C ALA A 472 9.66 -8.07 -20.74
N GLN A 473 8.39 -8.13 -21.14
CA GLN A 473 7.81 -9.27 -21.83
C GLN A 473 7.76 -8.99 -23.33
N LEU A 474 8.09 -10.01 -24.11
CA LEU A 474 8.14 -9.97 -25.56
C LEU A 474 7.25 -11.05 -26.15
N LEU A 475 6.48 -10.69 -27.15
CA LEU A 475 5.69 -11.62 -27.96
C LEU A 475 6.51 -12.07 -29.16
N LYS A 476 6.67 -13.39 -29.31
CA LYS A 476 7.31 -13.98 -30.49
C LYS A 476 6.30 -14.11 -31.63
N LYS A 477 6.36 -13.22 -32.62
CA LYS A 477 5.57 -13.29 -33.86
C LYS A 477 6.44 -13.84 -34.99
N LYS A 478 6.33 -15.15 -35.28
CA LYS A 478 7.19 -15.87 -36.23
C LYS A 478 8.66 -15.80 -35.80
N ASP A 479 9.52 -15.17 -36.59
CA ASP A 479 10.96 -15.00 -36.35
C ASP A 479 11.29 -13.57 -35.89
N LYS A 480 10.34 -12.87 -35.23
CA LYS A 480 10.55 -11.53 -34.69
C LYS A 480 9.96 -11.42 -33.30
N PHE A 481 10.64 -10.65 -32.45
CA PHE A 481 10.13 -10.25 -31.15
C PHE A 481 9.52 -8.85 -31.19
N GLU A 482 8.46 -8.67 -30.43
CA GLU A 482 7.81 -7.38 -30.18
C GLU A 482 7.69 -7.21 -28.67
N ILE A 483 8.14 -6.07 -28.13
CA ILE A 483 7.97 -5.76 -26.71
C ILE A 483 6.51 -5.35 -26.49
N ILE A 484 5.82 -6.02 -25.57
CA ILE A 484 4.37 -5.82 -25.32
C ILE A 484 4.06 -5.27 -23.93
N THR A 485 5.09 -5.03 -23.12
CA THR A 485 4.97 -4.41 -21.79
C THR A 485 5.85 -3.18 -21.70
N LYS A 486 5.57 -2.27 -20.77
CA LYS A 486 6.54 -1.22 -20.47
C LYS A 486 7.83 -1.82 -19.93
N ILE A 487 8.96 -1.32 -20.43
CA ILE A 487 10.27 -1.71 -19.94
C ILE A 487 10.43 -1.17 -18.52
N THR A 488 10.58 -2.07 -17.56
CA THR A 488 10.61 -1.72 -16.13
C THR A 488 12.03 -1.83 -15.57
N ARG A 489 12.49 -0.80 -14.87
CA ARG A 489 13.73 -0.82 -14.10
C ARG A 489 13.47 -1.49 -12.74
N LEU A 490 14.20 -2.56 -12.42
CA LEU A 490 14.01 -3.40 -11.22
C LEU A 490 14.86 -3.02 -10.01
N ASP A 491 15.83 -2.13 -10.18
CA ASP A 491 16.71 -1.63 -9.13
C ASP A 491 16.54 -0.12 -8.96
N GLU A 492 16.88 0.35 -7.76
CA GLU A 492 16.90 1.77 -7.47
C GLU A 492 17.94 2.47 -8.36
N TYR A 493 17.50 3.47 -9.11
CA TYR A 493 18.35 4.21 -10.04
C TYR A 493 18.83 5.54 -9.45
N GLY A 494 18.35 5.95 -8.26
CA GLY A 494 18.80 7.13 -7.54
C GLY A 494 19.02 8.33 -8.46
N ASN A 495 20.23 8.89 -8.43
CA ASN A 495 20.58 10.06 -9.22
C ASN A 495 20.72 9.80 -10.73
N GLN A 496 20.82 8.54 -11.19
CA GLN A 496 21.17 8.17 -12.57
C GLN A 496 20.30 8.84 -13.64
N GLY A 497 19.00 8.99 -13.41
CA GLY A 497 18.07 9.58 -14.39
C GLY A 497 17.70 11.05 -14.18
N TYR A 498 18.29 11.77 -13.22
CA TYR A 498 17.77 13.09 -12.77
C TYR A 498 17.69 14.19 -13.83
N CYS A 499 18.52 14.12 -14.86
CA CYS A 499 18.55 15.05 -15.99
C CYS A 499 17.37 14.86 -16.95
N ALA A 500 16.69 13.71 -16.90
CA ALA A 500 15.57 13.43 -17.77
C ALA A 500 14.33 14.22 -17.31
N PRO A 501 13.60 14.87 -18.23
CA PRO A 501 12.54 15.83 -17.89
C PRO A 501 11.22 15.17 -17.45
N ASP A 502 11.01 13.89 -17.80
CA ASP A 502 9.75 13.18 -17.61
C ASP A 502 9.96 11.88 -16.80
N GLU A 503 8.95 11.48 -16.05
CA GLU A 503 8.88 10.24 -15.29
C GLU A 503 9.03 9.00 -16.20
N GLU A 504 8.45 9.00 -17.40
CA GLU A 504 8.46 7.85 -18.30
C GLU A 504 9.86 7.44 -18.78
N VAL A 505 10.79 8.40 -18.84
CA VAL A 505 12.15 8.20 -19.33
C VAL A 505 13.18 8.10 -18.20
N ARG A 506 12.83 8.53 -16.98
CA ARG A 506 13.78 8.70 -15.88
C ARG A 506 14.40 7.38 -15.42
N SER A 507 13.59 6.31 -15.37
CA SER A 507 14.05 4.97 -15.04
C SER A 507 14.92 4.34 -16.14
N LEU A 508 14.83 4.85 -17.36
CA LEU A 508 15.53 4.36 -18.54
C LEU A 508 16.80 5.17 -18.86
N CYS A 509 16.87 6.42 -18.41
CA CYS A 509 17.97 7.33 -18.68
C CYS A 509 19.12 7.17 -17.69
N TYR A 510 20.35 7.12 -18.22
CA TYR A 510 21.57 7.36 -17.45
C TYR A 510 22.19 8.70 -17.87
N CYS A 511 22.26 9.66 -16.96
CA CYS A 511 22.69 11.02 -17.28
C CYS A 511 24.16 11.09 -17.63
N ARG A 512 24.47 11.62 -18.83
CA ARG A 512 25.86 11.75 -19.33
C ARG A 512 26.80 12.49 -18.38
N GLN A 513 26.28 13.50 -17.67
CA GLN A 513 27.05 14.26 -16.68
C GLN A 513 27.68 13.39 -15.56
N GLN A 514 27.13 12.20 -15.30
CA GLN A 514 27.67 11.28 -14.30
C GLN A 514 28.95 10.59 -14.75
N LEU A 515 29.17 10.47 -16.08
CA LEU A 515 30.41 9.95 -16.64
C LEU A 515 31.58 10.92 -16.44
N THR A 516 31.29 12.23 -16.39
CA THR A 516 32.31 13.27 -16.21
C THR A 516 32.69 13.52 -14.75
N THR A 517 31.89 13.05 -13.79
CA THR A 517 32.10 13.25 -12.35
C THR A 517 32.87 12.12 -11.66
N PHE A 518 33.27 11.07 -12.39
CA PHE A 518 34.22 10.07 -11.86
C PHE A 518 35.64 10.66 -11.80
N VAL A 519 35.90 11.48 -10.79
CA VAL A 519 37.27 11.61 -10.24
C VAL A 519 37.39 10.51 -9.18
N PRO A 520 38.26 9.50 -9.37
CA PRO A 520 38.48 8.49 -8.35
C PRO A 520 39.08 9.16 -7.10
N HIS A 521 38.46 8.95 -5.94
CA HIS A 521 39.12 9.11 -4.65
C HIS A 521 39.51 7.75 -4.11
#